data_AF-A0A918S4T6-F1
#
_entry.id   AF-A0A918S4T6-F1
#
_cell.length_a   1.000
_cell.length_b   1.000
_cell.length_c   1.000
_cell.angle_alpha   90.00
_cell.angle_beta   90.00
_cell.angle_gamma   90.00
#
_symmetry.space_group_name_H-M   'P 1'
#
loop_
_entity.id
_entity.type
_entity.pdbx_description
1 polymer ?
#
loop_
_entity_poly.entity_id
_entity_poly.type
_entity_poly.pdbx_seq_one_letter_code
_entity_poly.pdbx_strand_id
1 'polypeptide(L)'
;MAAARHIVMAALGLAVFAGSAHALPPTTQQQDQFYAVCVEISGNAELCRCKADAAMQLTDQRFMGVVISSMRGAAPAQADYTTYNSYVAQSNRICKPNY
;
A
#
# COMPACT_ATOMS: atom_id res chain seq x y z
N MET A 1 -3.90 -1.24 67.01
CA MET A 1 -3.44 -2.61 66.65
C MET A 1 -4.66 -3.30 66.05
N ALA A 2 -4.72 -3.85 64.85
CA ALA A 2 -3.71 -4.35 63.92
C ALA A 2 -4.18 -4.17 62.46
N ALA A 3 -3.23 -4.24 61.54
CA ALA A 3 -3.34 -4.00 60.11
C ALA A 3 -4.24 -5.01 59.38
N ALA A 4 -5.15 -4.53 58.54
CA ALA A 4 -5.81 -5.35 57.53
C ALA A 4 -5.02 -5.25 56.21
N ARG A 5 -4.15 -6.25 56.05
CA ARG A 5 -3.29 -6.57 54.90
C ARG A 5 -3.98 -6.33 53.56
N HIS A 6 -3.33 -5.52 52.73
CA HIS A 6 -3.61 -5.33 51.32
C HIS A 6 -3.65 -6.68 50.58
N ILE A 7 -4.84 -7.10 50.16
CA ILE A 7 -5.00 -8.21 49.22
C ILE A 7 -4.73 -7.67 47.81
N VAL A 8 -3.46 -7.79 47.44
CA VAL A 8 -2.92 -8.02 46.08
C VAL A 8 -3.87 -7.65 44.94
N MET A 9 -3.63 -6.47 44.34
CA MET A 9 -4.09 -6.19 42.98
C MET A 9 -3.44 -7.21 42.03
N ALA A 10 -4.26 -8.12 41.51
CA ALA A 10 -3.94 -8.88 40.31
C ALA A 10 -4.02 -7.94 39.09
N ALA A 11 -2.97 -7.15 38.87
CA ALA A 11 -2.77 -6.45 37.61
C ALA A 11 -2.31 -7.48 36.58
N LEU A 12 -3.29 -8.10 35.92
CA LEU A 12 -3.10 -8.85 34.70
C LEU A 12 -2.57 -7.86 33.65
N GLY A 13 -1.24 -7.81 33.52
CA GLY A 13 -0.55 -7.03 32.51
C GLY A 13 -0.92 -7.58 31.13
N LEU A 14 -2.02 -7.06 30.57
CA LEU A 14 -2.36 -7.21 29.17
C LEU A 14 -1.34 -6.38 28.40
N ALA A 15 -0.17 -6.98 28.16
CA ALA A 15 0.79 -6.51 27.20
C ALA A 15 0.08 -6.52 25.84
N VAL A 16 -0.48 -5.37 25.48
CA VAL A 16 -0.95 -5.09 24.12
C VAL A 16 0.31 -5.15 23.26
N PHE A 17 0.58 -6.32 22.68
CA PHE A 17 1.42 -6.42 21.50
C PHE A 17 0.69 -5.66 20.39
N ALA A 18 0.89 -4.35 20.35
CA ALA A 18 0.71 -3.57 19.15
C ALA A 18 1.78 -4.04 18.16
N GLY A 19 1.55 -5.20 17.55
CA GLY A 19 2.36 -5.67 16.44
C GLY A 19 2.29 -4.61 15.37
N SER A 20 3.44 -4.04 15.00
CA SER A 20 3.55 -3.21 13.83
C SER A 20 3.05 -4.03 12.64
N ALA A 21 1.89 -3.67 12.11
CA ALA A 21 1.40 -4.20 10.86
C ALA A 21 2.34 -3.69 9.77
N HIS A 22 3.40 -4.45 9.50
CA HIS A 22 4.32 -4.16 8.42
C HIS A 22 3.53 -4.27 7.12
N ALA A 23 3.54 -3.20 6.33
CA ALA A 23 2.90 -3.20 5.03
C ALA A 23 3.54 -4.30 4.16
N LEU A 24 2.73 -5.25 3.71
CA LEU A 24 3.22 -6.36 2.87
C LEU A 24 3.64 -5.81 1.51
N PRO A 25 4.73 -6.31 0.91
CA PRO A 25 5.07 -5.92 -0.46
C PRO A 25 3.96 -6.35 -1.43
N PRO A 26 3.80 -5.68 -2.58
CA PRO A 26 2.84 -6.12 -3.59
C PRO A 26 3.17 -7.53 -4.11
N THR A 27 2.15 -8.26 -4.56
CA THR A 27 2.33 -9.61 -5.08
C THR A 27 2.60 -9.62 -6.58
N THR A 28 3.22 -10.69 -7.09
CA THR A 28 3.40 -10.89 -8.54
C THR A 28 2.07 -10.89 -9.30
N GLN A 29 1.01 -11.47 -8.72
CA GLN A 29 -0.33 -11.41 -9.29
C GLN A 29 -0.83 -9.97 -9.44
N GLN A 30 -0.56 -9.09 -8.48
CA GLN A 30 -0.93 -7.68 -8.60
C GLN A 30 -0.09 -6.96 -9.67
N GLN A 31 1.18 -7.30 -9.82
CA GLN A 31 2.02 -6.78 -10.91
C GLN A 31 1.46 -7.18 -12.28
N ASP A 32 1.07 -8.44 -12.45
CA ASP A 32 0.47 -8.94 -13.68
C ASP A 32 -0.87 -8.26 -13.98
N GLN A 33 -1.71 -8.08 -12.96
CA GLN A 33 -2.98 -7.37 -13.09
C GLN A 33 -2.78 -5.89 -13.44
N PHE A 34 -1.82 -5.22 -12.80
CA PHE A 34 -1.44 -3.86 -13.14
C PHE A 34 -1.02 -3.79 -14.61
N TYR A 35 -0.09 -4.66 -15.02
CA TYR A 35 0.44 -4.70 -16.37
C TYR A 35 -0.69 -4.88 -17.39
N ALA A 36 -1.57 -5.86 -17.18
CA ALA A 36 -2.68 -6.15 -18.09
C ALA A 36 -3.62 -4.94 -18.25
N VAL A 37 -4.05 -4.33 -17.13
CA VAL A 37 -4.93 -3.16 -17.17
C VAL A 37 -4.24 -1.97 -17.84
N CYS A 38 -2.97 -1.74 -17.55
CA CYS A 38 -2.21 -0.66 -18.18
C CYS A 38 -2.14 -0.83 -19.70
N VAL A 39 -1.86 -2.05 -20.19
CA VAL A 39 -1.77 -2.32 -21.63
C VAL A 39 -3.13 -2.14 -22.29
N GLU A 40 -4.20 -2.60 -21.65
CA GLU A 40 -5.57 -2.43 -22.14
C GLU A 40 -5.93 -0.96 -22.36
N ILE A 41 -5.62 -0.09 -21.39
CA ILE A 41 -5.98 1.34 -21.48
C ILE A 41 -5.04 2.18 -22.36
N SER A 42 -3.76 1.79 -22.48
CA SER A 42 -2.74 2.62 -23.13
C SER A 42 -2.26 2.11 -24.48
N GLY A 43 -2.39 0.81 -24.73
CA GLY A 43 -1.77 0.13 -25.89
C GLY A 43 -0.24 0.09 -25.87
N ASN A 44 0.42 0.51 -24.78
CA ASN A 44 1.89 0.61 -24.73
C ASN A 44 2.52 -0.41 -23.77
N ALA A 45 2.89 -1.57 -24.29
CA ALA A 45 3.46 -2.67 -23.51
C ALA A 45 4.78 -2.31 -22.80
N GLU A 46 5.68 -1.58 -23.44
CA GLU A 46 6.98 -1.21 -22.86
C GLU A 46 6.81 -0.26 -21.67
N LEU A 47 6.01 0.80 -21.85
CA LEU A 47 5.68 1.73 -20.77
C LEU A 47 5.00 1.01 -19.60
N CYS A 48 4.07 0.10 -19.91
CA CYS A 48 3.34 -0.64 -18.89
C CYS A 48 4.20 -1.64 -18.13
N ARG A 49 5.19 -2.27 -18.78
CA ARG A 49 6.20 -3.09 -18.09
C ARG A 49 6.97 -2.25 -17.09
N CYS A 50 7.53 -1.11 -17.52
CA CYS A 50 8.26 -0.22 -16.62
C CYS A 50 7.39 0.22 -15.43
N LYS A 51 6.14 0.62 -15.68
CA LYS A 51 5.24 1.08 -14.61
C LYS A 51 4.83 -0.03 -13.65
N ALA A 52 4.65 -1.25 -14.13
CA ALA A 52 4.37 -2.40 -13.26
C ALA A 52 5.58 -2.68 -12.34
N ASP A 53 6.79 -2.67 -12.88
CA ASP A 53 8.02 -2.88 -12.11
C ASP A 53 8.27 -1.75 -11.10
N ALA A 54 8.03 -0.50 -11.49
CA ALA A 54 8.11 0.64 -10.59
C ALA A 54 7.05 0.57 -9.47
N ALA A 55 5.83 0.15 -9.79
CA ALA A 55 4.77 0.01 -8.80
C ALA A 55 5.11 -1.03 -7.71
N MET A 56 5.84 -2.09 -8.05
CA MET A 56 6.34 -3.08 -7.06
C MET A 56 7.27 -2.46 -6.02
N GLN A 57 7.99 -1.39 -6.37
CA GLN A 57 8.94 -0.71 -5.49
C GLN A 57 8.34 0.47 -4.75
N LEU A 58 7.32 1.11 -5.35
CA LEU A 58 6.75 2.37 -4.85
C LEU A 58 5.50 2.18 -3.99
N THR A 59 4.98 0.95 -3.88
CA THR A 59 3.70 0.68 -3.24
C THR A 59 3.79 -0.55 -2.34
N ASP A 60 2.82 -0.70 -1.43
CA ASP A 60 2.55 -1.94 -0.71
C ASP A 60 1.36 -2.69 -1.33
N GLN A 61 1.09 -3.91 -0.85
CA GLN A 61 0.01 -4.76 -1.35
C GLN A 61 -1.37 -4.07 -1.30
N ARG A 62 -1.64 -3.29 -0.24
CA ARG A 62 -2.93 -2.60 -0.07
C ARG A 62 -3.03 -1.46 -1.08
N PHE A 63 -1.98 -0.68 -1.20
CA PHE A 63 -1.93 0.49 -2.07
C PHE A 63 -1.88 0.12 -3.57
N MET A 64 -1.19 -0.96 -3.93
CA MET A 64 -1.24 -1.53 -5.29
C MET A 64 -2.68 -1.85 -5.71
N GLY A 65 -3.51 -2.35 -4.80
CA GLY A 65 -4.94 -2.56 -5.04
C GLY A 65 -5.69 -1.27 -5.36
N VAL A 66 -5.39 -0.17 -4.64
CA VAL A 66 -5.96 1.17 -4.92
C VAL A 66 -5.56 1.63 -6.31
N VAL A 67 -4.28 1.51 -6.66
CA VAL A 67 -3.76 1.93 -7.97
C VAL A 67 -4.45 1.19 -9.12
N ILE A 68 -4.55 -0.15 -9.04
CA ILE A 68 -5.22 -0.96 -10.07
C ILE A 68 -6.71 -0.60 -10.18
N SER A 69 -7.39 -0.36 -9.06
CA SER A 69 -8.79 0.08 -9.06
C SER A 69 -8.94 1.44 -9.76
N SER A 70 -8.02 2.38 -9.49
CA SER A 70 -8.04 3.69 -10.12
C SER A 70 -7.70 3.69 -11.61
N MET A 71 -6.84 2.78 -12.07
CA MET A 71 -6.62 2.57 -13.51
C MET A 71 -7.89 2.13 -14.24
N ARG A 72 -8.84 1.50 -13.54
CA ARG A 72 -10.17 1.12 -14.06
C ARG A 72 -11.23 2.21 -13.87
N GLY A 73 -10.84 3.41 -13.46
CA GLY A 73 -11.71 4.58 -13.34
C GLY A 73 -12.26 4.86 -11.93
N ALA A 74 -11.89 4.07 -10.91
CA ALA A 74 -12.31 4.35 -9.54
C ALA A 74 -11.50 5.51 -8.91
N ALA A 75 -12.17 6.41 -8.19
CA ALA A 75 -11.44 7.40 -7.40
C ALA A 75 -10.80 6.74 -6.16
N PRO A 76 -9.55 7.08 -5.79
CA PRO A 76 -8.98 6.65 -4.51
C PRO A 76 -9.80 7.18 -3.33
N ALA A 77 -9.67 6.57 -2.16
CA ALA A 77 -10.23 7.15 -0.94
C ALA A 77 -9.51 8.47 -0.61
N GLN A 78 -10.17 9.39 0.10
CA GLN A 78 -9.58 10.68 0.45
C GLN A 78 -8.26 10.54 1.22
N ALA A 79 -8.17 9.55 2.10
CA ALA A 79 -6.95 9.23 2.86
C ALA A 79 -5.77 8.82 1.95
N ASP A 80 -6.02 8.40 0.72
CA ASP A 80 -5.03 7.90 -0.23
C ASP A 80 -4.62 8.94 -1.28
N TYR A 81 -5.28 10.10 -1.35
CA TYR A 81 -5.04 11.10 -2.42
C TYR A 81 -3.59 11.56 -2.51
N THR A 82 -2.98 11.93 -1.38
CA THR A 82 -1.59 12.39 -1.36
C THR A 82 -0.64 11.29 -1.81
N THR A 83 -0.82 10.06 -1.30
CA THR A 83 -0.01 8.90 -1.67
C THR A 83 -0.17 8.55 -3.14
N TYR A 84 -1.40 8.61 -3.67
CA TYR A 84 -1.71 8.33 -5.07
C TYR A 84 -1.05 9.32 -6.01
N ASN A 85 -1.19 10.61 -5.73
CA ASN A 85 -0.58 11.64 -6.57
C ASN A 85 0.96 11.57 -6.52
N SER A 86 1.53 11.25 -5.35
CA SER A 86 2.97 11.04 -5.20
C SER A 86 3.46 9.82 -6.00
N TYR A 87 2.72 8.70 -5.94
CA TYR A 87 2.97 7.51 -6.75
C TYR A 87 2.91 7.84 -8.26
N VAL A 88 1.89 8.55 -8.72
CA VAL A 88 1.74 8.92 -10.14
C VAL A 88 2.94 9.75 -10.59
N ALA A 89 3.32 10.78 -9.82
CA ALA A 89 4.47 11.63 -10.14
C ALA A 89 5.78 10.83 -10.20
N GLN A 90 6.03 9.97 -9.20
CA GLN A 90 7.27 9.19 -9.13
C GLN A 90 7.34 8.12 -10.23
N SER A 91 6.23 7.41 -10.50
CA SER A 91 6.17 6.42 -11.59
C SER A 91 6.31 7.07 -12.97
N ASN A 92 5.87 8.32 -13.14
CA ASN A 92 6.11 9.09 -14.36
C ASN A 92 7.58 9.51 -14.47
N ARG A 93 8.18 10.03 -13.40
CA ARG A 93 9.61 10.38 -13.41
C ARG A 93 10.50 9.21 -13.82
N ILE A 94 10.18 8.00 -13.38
CA ILE A 94 10.93 6.77 -13.71
C ILE A 94 10.67 6.33 -15.15
N CYS A 95 9.40 6.17 -15.53
CA CYS A 95 9.04 5.46 -16.77
C CYS A 95 8.68 6.37 -17.94
N LYS A 96 8.50 7.66 -17.68
CA LYS A 96 8.13 8.67 -18.66
C LYS A 96 8.69 10.04 -18.23
N PRO A 97 10.03 10.19 -18.17
CA PRO A 97 10.69 11.36 -17.56
C PRO A 97 10.35 12.72 -18.22
N ASN A 98 9.74 12.72 -19.40
CA ASN A 98 9.33 13.91 -20.14
C ASN A 98 7.81 14.17 -20.11
N TYR A 99 7.10 13.61 -19.11
CA TYR A 99 5.65 13.78 -18.96
C TYR A 99 5.28 14.89 -17.98
#